data_AF-A0A1H1R1U0-F1
#
_entry.id   AF-A0A1H1R1U0-F1
#
_cell.length_a   1.000
_cell.length_b   1.000
_cell.length_c   1.000
_cell.angle_alpha   90.00
_cell.angle_beta   90.00
_cell.angle_gamma   90.00
#
_symmetry.space_group_name_H-M   'P 1'
#
loop_
_entity.id
_entity.type
_entity.pdbx_description
1 polymer ?
#
loop_
_entity_poly.entity_id
_entity_poly.type
_entity_poly.pdbx_seq_one_letter_code
_entity_poly.pdbx_strand_id
1 'polypeptide(L)' 'MTDSGGTVRIRRSESGHGWEARWERGDVGSSFRDREKDAVLRWAASRPADYWLTHDPDADEWIPWTPPSEP' A
#
# COMPACT_ATOMS: atom_id res chain seq x y z
N MET A 1 -1.61 24.62 -6.90
CA MET A 1 -1.33 23.35 -7.58
C MET A 1 -1.69 22.26 -6.59
N THR A 2 -2.67 21.43 -6.91
CA THR A 2 -3.06 20.29 -6.08
C THR A 2 -1.88 19.34 -6.09
N ASP A 3 -1.08 19.39 -5.03
CA ASP A 3 -0.03 18.43 -4.76
C ASP A 3 -0.74 17.13 -4.36
N SER A 4 -1.38 16.46 -5.32
CA SER A 4 -2.08 15.21 -5.07
C SER A 4 -1.06 14.24 -4.49
N GLY A 5 -1.26 13.86 -3.23
CA GLY A 5 -0.58 12.76 -2.60
C GLY A 5 -0.70 11.52 -3.47
N GLY A 6 0.31 10.67 -3.40
CA GLY A 6 0.34 9.46 -4.23
C GLY A 6 -0.79 8.48 -3.89
N THR A 7 -0.85 7.37 -4.61
CA THR A 7 -1.69 6.22 -4.28
C THR A 7 -0.80 5.10 -3.76
N VAL A 8 -1.15 4.53 -2.60
CA VAL A 8 -0.57 3.29 -2.10
C VAL A 8 -1.46 2.11 -2.46
N ARG A 9 -0.85 1.06 -2.98
CA ARG A 9 -1.47 -0.23 -3.29
C ARG A 9 -0.74 -1.32 -2.55
N ILE A 10 -1.45 -2.03 -1.69
CA ILE A 10 -0.94 -3.14 -0.89
C ILE A 10 -1.56 -4.42 -1.42
N ARG A 11 -0.78 -5.43 -1.74
CA ARG A 11 -1.29 -6.74 -2.16
C ARG A 11 -0.51 -7.86 -1.52
N ARG A 12 -1.16 -9.01 -1.38
CA ARG A 12 -0.45 -10.25 -1.07
C ARG A 12 0.31 -10.68 -2.34
N SER A 13 1.61 -10.91 -2.22
CA SER A 13 2.39 -11.51 -3.30
C SER A 13 2.01 -12.98 -3.42
N GLU A 14 2.14 -13.54 -4.62
CA GLU A 14 1.81 -14.95 -4.89
C GLU A 14 2.48 -15.93 -3.89
N SER A 15 1.82 -17.08 -3.72
CA SER A 15 2.07 -18.13 -2.72
C SER A 15 3.53 -18.24 -2.27
N GLY A 16 3.83 -17.65 -1.10
CA GLY A 16 5.11 -17.78 -0.40
C GLY A 16 5.99 -16.53 -0.36
N HIS A 17 5.66 -15.48 -1.12
CA HIS A 17 6.50 -14.29 -1.23
C HIS A 17 6.13 -13.13 -0.28
N GLY A 18 5.06 -13.28 0.51
CA GLY A 18 4.67 -12.30 1.53
C GLY A 18 3.67 -11.24 1.04
N TRP A 19 3.88 -10.00 1.47
CA TRP A 19 3.09 -8.83 1.13
C TRP A 19 3.96 -7.81 0.37
N GLU A 20 3.33 -7.06 -0.52
CA GLU A 20 3.95 -5.97 -1.28
C GLU A 20 3.11 -4.72 -1.11
N ALA A 21 3.74 -3.58 -0.82
CA ALA A 21 3.14 -2.28 -0.99
C ALA A 21 3.87 -1.50 -2.07
N ARG A 22 3.13 -0.74 -2.86
CA ARG A 22 3.64 0.15 -3.89
C ARG A 22 2.99 1.50 -3.72
N TRP A 23 3.80 2.55 -3.69
CA TRP A 23 3.36 3.94 -3.67
C TRP A 23 3.73 4.60 -4.98
N GLU A 24 2.80 5.32 -5.58
CA GLU A 24 2.96 5.96 -6.89
C GLU A 24 2.39 7.37 -6.84
N ARG A 25 3.15 8.36 -7.32
CA ARG A 25 2.77 9.77 -7.41
C ARG A 25 3.30 10.36 -8.72
N GLY A 26 2.43 10.49 -9.71
CA GLY A 26 2.85 10.84 -11.08
C GLY A 26 3.86 9.82 -11.60
N ASP A 27 5.04 10.29 -12.03
CA ASP A 27 6.14 9.43 -12.50
C ASP A 27 7.03 8.88 -11.38
N VAL A 28 6.84 9.33 -10.14
CA VAL A 28 7.65 8.87 -8.99
C VAL A 28 6.96 7.68 -8.33
N GLY A 29 7.70 6.60 -8.10
CA GLY A 29 7.18 5.42 -7.43
C GLY A 29 8.19 4.75 -6.51
N SER A 30 7.69 4.00 -5.54
CA SER A 30 8.50 3.15 -4.66
C SER A 30 7.71 1.90 -4.32
N SER A 31 8.42 0.79 -4.09
CA SER A 31 7.80 -0.47 -3.66
C SER A 31 8.58 -1.05 -2.50
N PHE A 32 7.87 -1.78 -1.65
CA PHE A 32 8.41 -2.45 -0.49
C PHE A 32 7.74 -3.83 -0.36
N ARG A 33 8.55 -4.85 -0.08
CA ARG A 33 8.10 -6.24 0.04
C ARG A 33 8.62 -6.82 1.34
N ASP A 34 7.75 -7.47 2.08
CA ASP A 34 8.11 -8.18 3.30
C ASP A 34 7.23 -9.42 3.51
N ARG A 35 7.72 -10.41 4.25
CA ARG A 35 6.90 -11.55 4.68
C ARG A 35 5.86 -11.13 5.72
N GLU A 36 6.19 -10.16 6.55
CA GLU A 36 5.31 -9.63 7.59
C GLU A 36 4.38 -8.55 7.03
N LYS A 37 3.06 -8.81 7.11
CA LYS A 37 2.04 -7.84 6.67
C LYS A 37 2.18 -6.50 7.39
N ASP A 38 2.44 -6.53 8.70
CA ASP A 38 2.60 -5.33 9.52
C ASP A 38 3.75 -4.44 9.07
N ALA A 39 4.89 -5.01 8.66
CA ALA A 39 6.00 -4.24 8.13
C ALA A 39 5.61 -3.48 6.86
N VAL A 40 4.87 -4.16 5.97
CA VAL A 40 4.34 -3.56 4.73
C VAL A 40 3.30 -2.48 5.01
N LEU A 41 2.38 -2.72 5.95
CA LEU A 41 1.36 -1.75 6.35
C LEU A 41 1.99 -0.50 6.99
N ARG A 42 2.99 -0.67 7.86
CA ARG A 42 3.73 0.46 8.46
C ARG A 42 4.47 1.28 7.39
N TRP A 43 5.16 0.60 6.47
CA TRP A 43 5.81 1.28 5.35
C TRP A 43 4.78 2.06 4.52
N ALA A 44 3.65 1.43 4.20
CA ALA A 44 2.56 2.04 3.42
C ALA A 44 1.93 3.26 4.12
N ALA A 45 1.67 3.17 5.43
CA ALA A 45 1.12 4.26 6.23
C ALA A 45 2.07 5.46 6.29
N SER A 46 3.39 5.23 6.28
CA SER A 46 4.40 6.31 6.30
C SER A 46 4.54 7.08 4.98
N ARG A 47 3.84 6.67 3.91
CA ARG A 47 3.94 7.34 2.60
C ARG A 47 2.99 8.54 2.55
N PRO A 48 3.41 9.66 1.91
CA PRO A 48 2.52 10.79 1.65
C PRO A 48 1.56 10.43 0.51
N ALA A 49 0.46 9.78 0.87
CA ALA A 49 -0.57 9.31 -0.05
C ALA A 49 -1.91 9.96 0.24
N ASP A 50 -2.71 10.18 -0.81
CA ASP A 50 -4.11 10.58 -0.66
C ASP A 50 -5.01 9.35 -0.53
N TYR A 51 -4.58 8.24 -1.15
CA TYR A 51 -5.36 7.01 -1.24
C TYR A 51 -4.50 5.81 -0.87
N TRP A 52 -5.06 4.96 -0.03
CA TRP A 52 -4.50 3.68 0.35
C TRP A 52 -5.49 2.59 -0.02
N LEU A 53 -5.01 1.59 -0.76
CA LEU A 53 -5.79 0.47 -1.24
C LEU A 53 -5.10 -0.83 -0.80
N THR A 54 -5.88 -1.79 -0.33
CA THR A 54 -5.42 -3.17 -0.13
C THR A 54 -6.15 -4.09 -1.09
N HIS A 55 -5.44 -5.04 -1.66
CA HIS A 55 -6.00 -6.09 -2.51
C HIS A 55 -6.55 -7.20 -1.63
N ASP A 56 -7.83 -7.51 -1.81
CA ASP A 56 -8.47 -8.70 -1.27
C ASP A 56 -8.26 -9.87 -2.24
N PRO A 57 -7.45 -10.88 -1.89
CA PRO A 57 -7.16 -11.99 -2.78
C PRO A 57 -8.33 -12.97 -2.94
N ASP A 58 -9.32 -12.95 -2.04
CA ASP A 58 -10.48 -13.83 -2.08
C ASP A 58 -11.57 -13.27 -3.00
N ALA A 59 -11.73 -11.94 -3.02
CA ALA A 59 -12.65 -11.22 -3.91
C ALA A 59 -12.00 -10.79 -5.24
N ASP A 60 -10.67 -10.80 -5.34
CA ASP A 60 -9.89 -10.19 -6.45
C ASP A 60 -10.20 -8.70 -6.65
N GLU A 61 -10.42 -7.98 -5.53
CA GLU A 61 -10.84 -6.58 -5.53
C GLU A 61 -9.86 -5.67 -4.76
N TRP A 62 -9.76 -4.42 -5.18
CA TRP A 62 -9.02 -3.38 -4.46
C TRP A 62 -9.96 -2.61 -3.54
N ILE A 63 -9.80 -2.79 -2.24
CA ILE A 63 -10.62 -2.12 -1.23
C ILE A 63 -9.85 -0.94 -0.60
N PRO A 64 -10.51 0.19 -0.31
CA PRO A 64 -9.90 1.27 0.45
C PRO A 64 -9.43 0.77 1.82
N TRP A 65 -8.17 1.08 2.15
CA TRP A 65 -7.60 0.81 3.45
C TRP A 65 -7.30 2.14 4.14
N THR A 66 -7.84 2.36 5.33
CA THR A 66 -7.45 3.54 6.12
C THR A 66 -6.24 3.16 6.97
N PRO A 67 -5.07 3.80 6.78
CA PRO A 67 -3.95 3.56 7.68
C PRO A 67 -4.37 3.97 9.10
N PRO A 68 -3.96 3.23 10.14
CA PRO A 68 -4.19 3.67 11.50
C PRO A 68 -3.51 5.03 11.68
N SER A 69 -4.29 6.05 12.08
CA SER A 69 -3.71 7.29 12.58
C SER A 69 -2.82 6.90 13.75
N GLU A 70 -1.51 7.13 13.65
CA GLU A 70 -0.63 6.90 14.80
C GLU A 70 -1.17 7.66 16.04
N PRO A 71 -1.07 7.09 17.25
CA PRO A 71 -1.38 7.80 18.49
C PRO A 71 -0.38 8.95 18.78
#